data_AF-A0A7W0VL68-F1
#
_entry.id   AF-A0A7W0VL68-F1
#
_cell.length_a   1.000
_cell.length_b   1.000
_cell.length_c   1.000
_cell.angle_alpha   90.00
_cell.angle_beta   90.00
_cell.angle_gamma   90.00
#
_symmetry.space_group_name_H-M   'P 1'
#
loop_
_entity.id
_entity.type
_entity.pdbx_description
1 polymer ?
#
loop_
_entity_poly.entity_id
_entity_poly.type
_entity_poly.pdbx_seq_one_letter_code
_entity_poly.pdbx_strand_id
1 'polypeptide(L)'
;MESEAPENAENAALAGLLATISDRRIRRKVHKLLQHGEEAVRALGELDAALYLREDGEDQLQIVSDAVLSHFRRLLEYVAMVAPAAPSSPDTGSAELDFDENAAARPSGPISMRGMIAKSKQTDDDKWNALSAEMSTLQYGLGSELKNFERRFAHALKNDNREQAVRDLNDATTGLMDGVFAVMTTVYECFLGYAEPERMVPGHRDTLGKALAIRRALADLRRGVHGLNRRVQDRATRPDVAETNYQRIVDAMIRFVDSDVFNYLRSDTRRDFWQFRETLENGDAVQNRNDCEGFDKYLDSLSFISQRGVLIKHDTDLKTKISGDLERAVKFAKLLPEVGCDVIEQAFVKAERLSGLSDEIDRVVLQWSSLTTEDRADVDLVVPLARELIELVRPPPVATSSGSGDLF
;
A
#
# COMPACT_ATOMS: atom_id res chain seq x y z
N MET A 1 7.45 27.14 -12.95
CA MET A 1 6.65 26.50 -14.01
C MET A 1 6.22 25.17 -13.45
N GLU A 2 5.20 25.19 -12.60
CA GLU A 2 4.76 24.05 -11.81
C GLU A 2 3.51 23.44 -12.44
N SER A 3 3.62 22.17 -12.82
CA SER A 3 2.62 21.12 -12.65
C SER A 3 1.15 21.34 -13.09
N GLU A 4 0.91 21.63 -14.37
CA GLU A 4 -0.39 21.32 -15.02
C GLU A 4 -0.46 19.88 -15.58
N ALA A 5 0.58 19.06 -15.38
CA ALA A 5 0.69 17.73 -15.99
C ALA A 5 -0.20 16.61 -15.40
N PRO A 6 -0.47 16.51 -14.08
CA PRO A 6 -1.17 15.36 -13.52
C PRO A 6 -2.68 15.35 -13.83
N GLU A 7 -3.37 16.48 -13.67
CA GLU A 7 -4.81 16.58 -13.99
C GLU A 7 -5.10 16.34 -15.48
N ASN A 8 -4.18 16.74 -16.36
CA ASN A 8 -4.29 16.50 -17.80
C ASN A 8 -4.14 15.00 -18.16
N ALA A 9 -3.35 14.24 -17.40
CA ALA A 9 -3.18 12.80 -17.61
C ALA A 9 -4.38 11.98 -17.08
N GLU A 10 -4.91 12.35 -15.91
CA GLU A 10 -6.09 11.72 -15.31
C GLU A 10 -7.35 11.91 -16.18
N ASN A 11 -7.56 13.14 -16.66
CA ASN A 11 -8.64 13.47 -17.60
C ASN A 11 -8.50 12.73 -18.94
N ALA A 12 -7.26 12.51 -19.41
CA ALA A 12 -7.00 11.74 -20.62
C ALA A 12 -7.27 10.24 -20.45
N ALA A 13 -6.98 9.65 -19.28
CA ALA A 13 -7.27 8.25 -18.98
C ALA A 13 -8.79 7.98 -18.93
N LEU A 14 -9.55 8.86 -18.27
CA LEU A 14 -11.01 8.80 -18.22
C LEU A 14 -11.62 8.98 -19.63
N ALA A 15 -11.15 9.98 -20.39
CA ALA A 15 -11.62 10.20 -21.75
C ALA A 15 -11.31 9.01 -22.67
N GLY A 16 -10.10 8.43 -22.56
CA GLY A 16 -9.68 7.24 -23.28
C GLY A 16 -10.57 6.04 -22.95
N LEU A 17 -10.83 5.77 -21.67
CA LEU A 17 -11.75 4.72 -21.22
C LEU A 17 -13.14 4.88 -21.85
N LEU A 18 -13.76 6.05 -21.68
CA LEU A 18 -15.12 6.28 -22.16
C LEU A 18 -15.25 6.22 -23.69
N ALA A 19 -14.17 6.51 -24.41
CA ALA A 19 -14.11 6.35 -25.86
C ALA A 19 -14.12 4.87 -26.31
N THR A 20 -13.64 3.95 -25.46
CA THR A 20 -13.65 2.50 -25.77
C THR A 20 -15.01 1.83 -25.62
N ILE A 21 -15.96 2.48 -24.93
CA ILE A 21 -17.29 1.92 -24.64
C ILE A 21 -18.26 2.40 -25.71
N SER A 22 -18.72 1.51 -26.59
CA SER A 22 -19.66 1.83 -27.66
C SER A 22 -21.09 2.05 -27.16
N ASP A 23 -21.53 1.25 -26.19
CA ASP A 23 -22.86 1.36 -25.61
C ASP A 23 -23.01 2.63 -24.75
N ARG A 24 -23.94 3.51 -25.13
CA ARG A 24 -24.19 4.80 -24.45
C ARG A 24 -24.73 4.65 -23.03
N ARG A 25 -25.51 3.61 -22.75
CA ARG A 25 -26.06 3.33 -21.42
C ARG A 25 -24.95 2.84 -20.49
N ILE A 26 -24.13 1.89 -20.93
CA ILE A 26 -22.97 1.38 -20.18
C ILE A 26 -21.98 2.51 -19.94
N ARG A 27 -21.65 3.30 -20.97
CA ARG A 27 -20.75 4.46 -20.86
C ARG A 27 -21.20 5.45 -19.78
N ARG A 28 -22.50 5.76 -19.72
CA ARG A 28 -23.07 6.65 -18.69
C ARG A 28 -22.96 6.05 -17.29
N LYS A 29 -23.15 4.73 -17.13
CA LYS A 29 -23.02 4.07 -15.83
C LYS A 29 -21.58 4.05 -15.35
N VAL A 30 -20.64 3.70 -16.23
CA VAL A 30 -19.20 3.71 -15.95
C VAL A 30 -18.73 5.12 -15.56
N HIS A 31 -19.14 6.15 -16.31
CA HIS A 31 -18.80 7.53 -15.97
C HIS A 31 -19.30 7.95 -14.59
N LYS A 32 -20.55 7.64 -14.24
CA LYS A 32 -21.10 7.93 -12.91
C LYS A 32 -20.40 7.18 -11.78
N LEU A 33 -20.03 5.91 -12.01
CA LEU A 33 -19.31 5.12 -11.02
C LEU A 33 -17.94 5.73 -10.70
N LEU A 34 -17.20 6.15 -11.74
CA LEU A 34 -15.91 6.82 -11.57
C LEU A 34 -16.07 8.19 -10.90
N GLN A 35 -17.08 8.97 -11.28
CA GLN A 35 -17.37 10.26 -10.65
C GLN A 35 -17.64 10.09 -9.14
N HIS A 36 -18.44 9.10 -8.73
CA HIS A 36 -18.67 8.84 -7.31
C HIS A 36 -17.42 8.35 -6.58
N GLY A 37 -16.56 7.58 -7.26
CA GLY A 37 -15.24 7.20 -6.73
C GLY A 37 -14.37 8.42 -6.46
N GLU A 38 -14.25 9.34 -7.42
CA GLU A 38 -13.47 10.58 -7.29
C GLU A 38 -13.98 11.48 -6.16
N GLU A 39 -15.31 11.64 -6.06
CA GLU A 39 -15.93 12.38 -4.96
C GLU A 39 -15.61 11.74 -3.60
N ALA A 40 -15.64 10.41 -3.51
CA ALA A 40 -15.29 9.69 -2.29
C ALA A 40 -13.80 9.83 -1.93
N VAL A 41 -12.88 9.73 -2.90
CA VAL A 41 -11.44 9.97 -2.67
C VAL A 41 -11.20 11.39 -2.16
N ARG A 42 -11.82 12.39 -2.78
CA ARG A 42 -11.67 13.80 -2.37
C ARG A 42 -12.15 14.00 -0.93
N ALA A 43 -13.33 13.49 -0.59
CA ALA A 43 -13.89 13.59 0.75
C ALA A 43 -13.02 12.89 1.80
N LEU A 44 -12.46 11.71 1.48
CA LEU A 44 -11.49 11.05 2.35
C LEU A 44 -10.21 11.85 2.54
N GLY A 45 -9.70 12.47 1.46
CA GLY A 45 -8.51 13.31 1.53
C GLY A 45 -8.72 14.54 2.43
N GLU A 46 -9.90 15.14 2.39
CA GLU A 46 -10.28 16.24 3.30
C GLU A 46 -10.38 15.78 4.76
N LEU A 47 -10.94 14.59 5.01
CA LEU A 47 -10.97 13.99 6.34
C LEU A 47 -9.59 13.63 6.86
N ASP A 48 -8.75 13.00 6.03
CA ASP A 48 -7.35 12.70 6.32
C ASP A 48 -6.65 14.00 6.75
N ALA A 49 -6.74 15.06 5.95
CA ALA A 49 -6.17 16.38 6.29
C ALA A 49 -6.73 16.98 7.59
N ALA A 50 -8.05 16.88 7.83
CA ALA A 50 -8.68 17.39 9.05
C ALA A 50 -8.20 16.66 10.32
N LEU A 51 -7.92 15.36 10.23
CA LEU A 51 -7.34 14.55 11.31
C LEU A 51 -5.88 14.93 11.65
N TYR A 52 -5.22 15.72 10.80
CA TYR A 52 -3.83 16.14 11.00
C TYR A 52 -3.64 17.58 11.48
N LEU A 53 -4.64 18.47 11.39
CA LEU A 53 -4.39 19.93 11.40
C LEU A 53 -5.01 20.75 12.54
N ARG A 54 -5.80 20.20 13.47
CA ARG A 54 -6.46 21.05 14.49
C ARG A 54 -6.41 20.50 15.91
N GLU A 55 -5.89 21.33 16.81
CA GLU A 55 -5.92 21.17 18.27
C GLU A 55 -7.35 21.16 18.86
N ASP A 56 -8.39 21.44 18.05
CA ASP A 56 -9.82 21.38 18.41
C ASP A 56 -10.66 20.49 17.45
N GLY A 57 -10.04 19.48 16.80
CA GLY A 57 -10.71 18.61 15.82
C GLY A 57 -11.87 17.75 16.37
N GLU A 58 -12.04 17.72 17.69
CA GLU A 58 -12.98 16.87 18.44
C GLU A 58 -14.46 17.20 18.20
N ASP A 59 -14.83 18.47 18.10
CA ASP A 59 -16.22 18.88 17.84
C ASP A 59 -16.59 18.74 16.35
N GLN A 60 -15.58 18.68 15.47
CA GLN A 60 -15.77 18.54 14.02
C GLN A 60 -15.74 17.08 13.57
N LEU A 61 -15.19 16.17 14.38
CA LEU A 61 -15.05 14.74 14.08
C LEU A 61 -16.35 14.10 13.61
N GLN A 62 -17.47 14.42 14.27
CA GLN A 62 -18.79 13.89 13.88
C GLN A 62 -19.30 14.49 12.56
N ILE A 63 -19.12 15.79 12.34
CA ILE A 63 -19.54 16.49 11.11
C ILE A 63 -18.74 15.99 9.91
N VAL A 64 -17.42 15.86 10.07
CA VAL A 64 -16.52 15.39 9.02
C VAL A 64 -16.75 13.89 8.76
N SER A 65 -16.96 13.08 9.80
CA SER A 65 -17.33 11.66 9.61
C SER A 65 -18.66 11.52 8.88
N ASP A 66 -19.69 12.30 9.23
CA ASP A 66 -21.01 12.20 8.59
C ASP A 66 -20.95 12.61 7.11
N ALA A 67 -20.16 13.64 6.78
CA ALA A 67 -19.93 14.07 5.41
C ALA A 67 -19.22 12.98 4.59
N VAL A 68 -18.12 12.40 5.10
CA VAL A 68 -17.40 11.32 4.43
C VAL A 68 -18.27 10.08 4.25
N LEU A 69 -18.97 9.66 5.30
CA LEU A 69 -19.89 8.52 5.23
C LEU A 69 -21.01 8.74 4.21
N SER A 70 -21.46 9.98 4.01
CA SER A 70 -22.44 10.30 2.96
C SER A 70 -21.92 9.98 1.56
N HIS A 71 -20.67 10.32 1.26
CA HIS A 71 -20.05 10.00 -0.04
C HIS A 71 -19.86 8.50 -0.24
N PHE A 72 -19.50 7.76 0.83
CA PHE A 72 -19.40 6.30 0.79
C PHE A 72 -20.73 5.60 0.58
N ARG A 73 -21.77 6.01 1.30
CA ARG A 73 -23.11 5.47 1.12
C ARG A 73 -23.58 5.67 -0.32
N ARG A 74 -23.35 6.85 -0.91
CA ARG A 74 -23.66 7.11 -2.32
C ARG A 74 -22.90 6.20 -3.28
N LEU A 75 -21.59 6.00 -3.06
CA LEU A 75 -20.79 5.07 -3.88
C LEU A 75 -21.33 3.64 -3.75
N LEU A 76 -21.57 3.15 -2.53
CA LEU A 76 -22.10 1.82 -2.28
C LEU A 76 -23.50 1.60 -2.84
N GLU A 77 -24.38 2.59 -2.72
CA GLU A 77 -25.71 2.58 -3.34
C GLU A 77 -25.57 2.45 -4.86
N TYR A 78 -24.63 3.18 -5.46
CA TYR A 78 -24.40 3.11 -6.90
C TYR A 78 -23.80 1.76 -7.33
N VAL A 79 -22.83 1.23 -6.57
CA VAL A 79 -22.27 -0.12 -6.80
C VAL A 79 -23.37 -1.18 -6.68
N ALA A 80 -24.26 -1.09 -5.69
CA ALA A 80 -25.40 -1.98 -5.51
C ALA A 80 -26.42 -1.91 -6.67
N MET A 81 -26.61 -0.73 -7.28
CA MET A 81 -27.43 -0.58 -8.49
C MET A 81 -26.77 -1.19 -9.73
N VAL A 82 -25.43 -1.20 -9.77
CA VAL A 82 -24.63 -1.74 -10.87
C VAL A 82 -24.54 -3.26 -10.80
N ALA A 83 -24.47 -3.82 -9.58
CA ALA A 83 -24.42 -5.24 -9.28
C ALA A 83 -25.55 -5.63 -8.31
N PRO A 84 -26.83 -5.66 -8.76
CA PRO A 84 -27.91 -6.07 -7.89
C PRO A 84 -27.64 -7.48 -7.39
N ALA A 85 -27.57 -7.64 -6.06
CA ALA A 85 -27.40 -8.92 -5.42
C ALA A 85 -28.42 -9.91 -6.02
N ALA A 86 -27.94 -11.08 -6.45
CA ALA A 86 -28.84 -12.16 -6.82
C ALA A 86 -29.80 -12.41 -5.65
N PRO A 87 -31.10 -12.65 -5.90
CA PRO A 87 -32.10 -12.78 -4.85
C PRO A 87 -31.64 -13.85 -3.86
N SER A 88 -31.33 -13.41 -2.64
CA SER A 88 -30.94 -14.28 -1.54
C SER A 88 -32.09 -15.22 -1.23
N SER A 89 -31.85 -16.53 -1.37
CA SER A 89 -32.69 -17.56 -0.74
C SER A 89 -32.82 -17.26 0.76
N PRO A 90 -34.00 -17.42 1.36
CA PRO A 90 -34.18 -17.13 2.77
C PRO A 90 -33.51 -18.22 3.63
N ASP A 91 -32.92 -17.78 4.74
CA ASP A 91 -32.48 -18.58 5.89
C ASP A 91 -31.52 -19.77 5.64
N THR A 92 -30.23 -19.50 5.82
CA THR A 92 -29.38 -20.38 6.62
C THR A 92 -28.56 -19.53 7.58
N GLY A 93 -28.74 -19.82 8.87
CA GLY A 93 -28.30 -19.03 10.01
C GLY A 93 -26.80 -18.73 10.08
N SER A 94 -26.51 -17.76 10.94
CA SER A 94 -25.22 -17.42 11.54
C SER A 94 -24.22 -18.58 11.56
N ALA A 95 -23.41 -18.67 10.51
CA ALA A 95 -22.09 -19.25 10.61
C ALA A 95 -21.14 -18.07 10.83
N GLU A 96 -20.55 -18.01 12.02
CA GLU A 96 -19.23 -17.38 12.19
C GLU A 96 -18.32 -18.03 11.14
N LEU A 97 -18.17 -17.35 10.01
CA LEU A 97 -17.13 -17.66 9.06
C LEU A 97 -15.91 -16.92 9.59
N ASP A 98 -15.03 -17.68 10.22
CA ASP A 98 -13.65 -17.28 10.46
C ASP A 98 -13.15 -16.57 9.20
N PHE A 99 -12.84 -15.29 9.34
CA PHE A 99 -12.11 -14.56 8.33
C PHE A 99 -10.77 -15.26 8.21
N ASP A 100 -10.67 -16.12 7.21
CA ASP A 100 -9.38 -16.58 6.71
C ASP A 100 -8.63 -15.30 6.30
N GLU A 101 -7.62 -14.94 7.09
CA GLU A 101 -6.68 -13.83 6.89
C GLU A 101 -5.94 -13.94 5.53
N ASN A 102 -6.22 -15.02 4.79
CA ASN A 102 -5.92 -15.25 3.39
C ASN A 102 -7.14 -14.99 2.49
N ALA A 103 -7.67 -13.77 2.46
CA ALA A 103 -8.39 -13.31 1.28
C ALA A 103 -7.40 -13.34 0.10
N ALA A 104 -7.35 -14.48 -0.57
CA ALA A 104 -6.34 -14.84 -1.55
C ALA A 104 -6.14 -13.68 -2.53
N ALA A 105 -4.98 -13.02 -2.41
CA ALA A 105 -4.41 -12.24 -3.48
C ALA A 105 -4.43 -13.15 -4.71
N ARG A 106 -5.36 -12.91 -5.64
CA ARG A 106 -5.36 -13.64 -6.91
C ARG A 106 -3.98 -13.45 -7.53
N PRO A 107 -3.41 -14.49 -8.15
CA PRO A 107 -2.18 -14.33 -8.90
C PRO A 107 -2.48 -13.40 -10.07
N SER A 108 -2.08 -12.13 -9.94
CA SER A 108 -1.83 -11.28 -11.09
C SER A 108 -0.67 -11.91 -11.84
N GLY A 109 -1.00 -12.88 -12.70
CA GLY A 109 -0.04 -13.49 -13.60
C GLY A 109 0.60 -12.42 -14.50
N PRO A 110 1.73 -12.76 -15.15
CA PRO A 110 2.48 -11.81 -15.96
C PRO A 110 1.57 -11.10 -16.97
N ILE A 111 1.83 -9.81 -17.21
CA ILE A 111 1.21 -9.00 -18.26
C ILE A 111 1.28 -9.78 -19.56
N SER A 112 0.19 -10.49 -19.87
CA SER A 112 0.07 -11.22 -21.12
C SER A 112 -0.54 -10.24 -22.10
N MET A 113 0.23 -9.78 -23.08
CA MET A 113 -0.32 -9.03 -24.24
C MET A 113 -1.50 -9.79 -24.87
N ARG A 114 -1.55 -11.12 -24.72
CA ARG A 114 -2.68 -11.97 -25.11
C ARG A 114 -3.97 -11.68 -24.32
N GLY A 115 -3.88 -11.34 -23.04
CA GLY A 115 -5.02 -10.97 -22.18
C GLY A 115 -5.61 -9.60 -22.54
N MET A 116 -4.76 -8.61 -22.85
CA MET A 116 -5.20 -7.30 -23.33
C MET A 116 -5.91 -7.39 -24.69
N ILE A 117 -5.35 -8.18 -25.61
CA ILE A 117 -5.98 -8.43 -26.92
C ILE A 117 -7.30 -9.21 -26.77
N ALA A 118 -7.38 -10.18 -25.84
CA ALA A 118 -8.61 -10.92 -25.57
C ALA A 118 -9.72 -10.04 -24.99
N LYS A 119 -9.41 -9.16 -24.02
CA LYS A 119 -10.38 -8.21 -23.45
C LYS A 119 -10.80 -7.12 -24.44
N SER A 120 -9.92 -6.70 -25.35
CA SER A 120 -10.29 -5.75 -26.42
C SER A 120 -11.36 -6.28 -27.40
N LYS A 121 -11.51 -7.61 -27.48
CA LYS A 121 -12.48 -8.30 -28.35
C LYS A 121 -13.81 -8.63 -27.66
N GLN A 122 -13.91 -8.43 -26.34
CA GLN A 122 -15.15 -8.65 -25.61
C GLN A 122 -16.15 -7.54 -25.91
N THR A 123 -17.44 -7.92 -25.96
CA THR A 123 -18.52 -6.93 -26.10
C THR A 123 -18.62 -6.07 -24.85
N ASP A 124 -19.20 -4.87 -24.97
CA ASP A 124 -19.41 -4.00 -23.81
C ASP A 124 -20.30 -4.68 -22.74
N ASP A 125 -21.25 -5.51 -23.16
CA ASP A 125 -22.11 -6.29 -22.26
C ASP A 125 -21.30 -7.35 -21.49
N ASP A 126 -20.37 -8.06 -22.14
CA ASP A 126 -19.51 -9.04 -21.46
C ASP A 126 -18.58 -8.37 -20.44
N LYS A 127 -17.99 -7.22 -20.81
CA LYS A 127 -17.17 -6.41 -19.91
C LYS A 127 -17.99 -5.89 -18.73
N TRP A 128 -19.22 -5.45 -18.99
CA TRP A 128 -20.14 -5.00 -17.95
C TRP A 128 -20.57 -6.12 -17.01
N ASN A 129 -20.84 -7.33 -17.52
CA ASN A 129 -21.19 -8.49 -16.70
C ASN A 129 -20.01 -8.93 -15.83
N ALA A 130 -18.79 -8.93 -16.37
CA ALA A 130 -17.58 -9.19 -15.59
C ALA A 130 -17.38 -8.13 -14.49
N LEU A 131 -17.55 -6.84 -14.82
CA LEU A 131 -17.50 -5.77 -13.84
C LEU A 131 -18.55 -5.95 -12.75
N SER A 132 -19.80 -6.27 -13.12
CA SER A 132 -20.91 -6.48 -12.17
C SER A 132 -20.62 -7.62 -11.18
N ALA A 133 -20.04 -8.72 -11.67
CA ALA A 133 -19.65 -9.84 -10.81
C ALA A 133 -18.60 -9.42 -9.77
N GLU A 134 -17.52 -8.75 -10.19
CA GLU A 134 -16.47 -8.26 -9.29
C GLU A 134 -17.00 -7.17 -8.33
N MET A 135 -17.90 -6.31 -8.81
CA MET A 135 -18.54 -5.25 -8.00
C MET A 135 -19.41 -5.82 -6.88
N SER A 136 -20.02 -6.99 -7.06
CA SER A 136 -20.80 -7.64 -6.00
C SER A 136 -19.93 -8.04 -4.80
N THR A 137 -18.73 -8.55 -5.05
CA THR A 137 -17.76 -8.90 -4.01
C THR A 137 -17.24 -7.65 -3.31
N LEU A 138 -16.89 -6.61 -4.08
CA LEU A 138 -16.45 -5.33 -3.52
C LEU A 138 -17.55 -4.65 -2.70
N GLN A 139 -18.80 -4.70 -3.16
CA GLN A 139 -19.95 -4.17 -2.44
C GLN A 139 -20.13 -4.86 -1.09
N TYR A 140 -20.02 -6.20 -1.05
CA TYR A 140 -20.15 -6.95 0.19
C TYR A 140 -19.04 -6.58 1.19
N GLY A 141 -17.78 -6.55 0.73
CA GLY A 141 -16.62 -6.19 1.56
C GLY A 141 -16.72 -4.77 2.10
N LEU A 142 -16.87 -3.78 1.22
CA LEU A 142 -17.01 -2.36 1.59
C LEU A 142 -18.25 -2.10 2.46
N GLY A 143 -19.37 -2.78 2.16
CA GLY A 143 -20.59 -2.65 2.95
C GLY A 143 -20.44 -3.23 4.36
N SER A 144 -19.69 -4.32 4.52
CA SER A 144 -19.36 -4.91 5.82
C SER A 144 -18.42 -4.00 6.63
N GLU A 145 -17.35 -3.51 6.00
CA GLU A 145 -16.41 -2.53 6.57
C GLU A 145 -17.14 -1.29 7.10
N LEU A 146 -18.00 -0.69 6.27
CA LEU A 146 -18.75 0.51 6.61
C LEU A 146 -19.69 0.27 7.81
N LYS A 147 -20.43 -0.83 7.82
CA LYS A 147 -21.33 -1.19 8.95
C LYS A 147 -20.56 -1.45 10.23
N ASN A 148 -19.42 -2.13 10.14
CA ASN A 148 -18.56 -2.40 11.29
C ASN A 148 -17.98 -1.11 11.87
N PHE A 149 -17.54 -0.20 11.01
CA PHE A 149 -17.11 1.13 11.42
C PHE A 149 -18.24 1.91 12.10
N GLU A 150 -19.40 2.06 11.45
CA GLU A 150 -20.54 2.80 12.01
C GLU A 150 -20.93 2.29 13.40
N ARG A 151 -20.93 0.97 13.59
CA ARG A 151 -21.21 0.34 14.89
C ARG A 151 -20.15 0.68 15.94
N ARG A 152 -18.86 0.53 15.61
CA ARG A 152 -17.75 0.79 16.54
C ARG A 152 -17.67 2.28 16.91
N PHE A 153 -17.78 3.14 15.91
CA PHE A 153 -17.72 4.60 16.07
C PHE A 153 -18.90 5.13 16.90
N ALA A 154 -20.13 4.69 16.60
CA ALA A 154 -21.29 5.08 17.41
C ALA A 154 -21.19 4.58 18.86
N HIS A 155 -20.63 3.39 19.08
CA HIS A 155 -20.36 2.88 20.41
C HIS A 155 -19.30 3.71 21.15
N ALA A 156 -18.21 4.08 20.46
CA ALA A 156 -17.16 4.92 21.04
C ALA A 156 -17.69 6.30 21.45
N LEU A 157 -18.46 6.97 20.58
CA LEU A 157 -19.09 8.26 20.87
C LEU A 157 -20.10 8.17 22.01
N LYS A 158 -20.94 7.13 22.04
CA LYS A 158 -21.96 6.95 23.09
C LYS A 158 -21.35 6.79 24.49
N ASN A 159 -20.14 6.24 24.57
CA ASN A 159 -19.43 6.02 25.83
C ASN A 159 -18.38 7.10 26.12
N ASP A 160 -18.37 8.21 25.37
CA ASP A 160 -17.38 9.30 25.44
C ASP A 160 -15.92 8.78 25.34
N ASN A 161 -15.71 7.66 24.65
CA ASN A 161 -14.40 7.08 24.40
C ASN A 161 -13.81 7.65 23.10
N ARG A 162 -13.40 8.92 23.19
CA ARG A 162 -12.93 9.71 22.03
C ARG A 162 -11.71 9.12 21.36
N GLU A 163 -10.79 8.56 22.15
CA GLU A 163 -9.62 7.89 21.61
C GLU A 163 -9.99 6.72 20.70
N GLN A 164 -10.96 5.90 21.12
CA GLN A 164 -11.43 4.78 20.32
C GLN A 164 -12.11 5.28 19.04
N ALA A 165 -12.89 6.37 19.12
CA ALA A 165 -13.56 6.95 17.95
C ALA A 165 -12.56 7.42 16.88
N VAL A 166 -11.46 8.08 17.29
CA VAL A 166 -10.39 8.52 16.37
C VAL A 166 -9.66 7.32 15.74
N ARG A 167 -9.38 6.27 16.52
CA ARG A 167 -8.78 5.04 15.98
C ARG A 167 -9.68 4.36 14.95
N ASP A 168 -10.95 4.17 15.31
CA ASP A 168 -11.93 3.55 14.41
C ASP A 168 -12.09 4.35 13.11
N LEU A 169 -12.02 5.69 13.18
CA LEU A 169 -12.10 6.56 12.01
C LEU A 169 -10.85 6.49 11.12
N ASN A 170 -9.66 6.38 11.71
CA ASN A 170 -8.41 6.19 10.95
C ASN A 170 -8.35 4.83 10.24
N ASP A 171 -8.76 3.77 10.93
CA ASP A 171 -8.89 2.44 10.35
C ASP A 171 -9.87 2.45 9.18
N ALA A 172 -11.05 3.04 9.39
CA ALA A 172 -12.07 3.14 8.36
C ALA A 172 -11.59 3.99 7.18
N THR A 173 -10.97 5.14 7.40
CA THR A 173 -10.47 6.00 6.30
C THR A 173 -9.52 5.25 5.38
N THR A 174 -8.63 4.42 5.96
CA THR A 174 -7.70 3.60 5.17
C THR A 174 -8.42 2.49 4.41
N GLY A 175 -9.23 1.67 5.09
CA GLY A 175 -9.95 0.55 4.46
C GLY A 175 -10.93 1.02 3.38
N LEU A 176 -11.63 2.12 3.65
CA LEU A 176 -12.53 2.77 2.71
C LEU A 176 -11.78 3.35 1.51
N MET A 177 -10.61 3.99 1.70
CA MET A 177 -9.79 4.49 0.59
C MET A 177 -9.29 3.36 -0.31
N ASP A 178 -8.77 2.28 0.29
CA ASP A 178 -8.32 1.09 -0.43
C ASP A 178 -9.47 0.45 -1.22
N GLY A 179 -10.67 0.40 -0.64
CA GLY A 179 -11.84 -0.11 -1.34
C GLY A 179 -12.34 0.78 -2.49
N VAL A 180 -12.26 2.11 -2.36
CA VAL A 180 -12.55 3.03 -3.49
C VAL A 180 -11.54 2.83 -4.62
N PHE A 181 -10.26 2.72 -4.29
CA PHE A 181 -9.22 2.45 -5.28
C PHE A 181 -9.42 1.10 -5.97
N ALA A 182 -9.83 0.07 -5.22
CA ALA A 182 -10.18 -1.23 -5.79
C ALA A 182 -11.35 -1.11 -6.77
N VAL A 183 -12.43 -0.39 -6.41
CA VAL A 183 -13.57 -0.15 -7.30
C VAL A 183 -13.12 0.53 -8.60
N MET A 184 -12.38 1.65 -8.50
CA MET A 184 -11.94 2.39 -9.68
C MET A 184 -10.98 1.58 -10.55
N THR A 185 -10.05 0.85 -9.93
CA THR A 185 -9.09 -0.02 -10.63
C THR A 185 -9.81 -1.13 -11.40
N THR A 186 -10.78 -1.80 -10.78
CA THR A 186 -11.56 -2.87 -11.43
C THR A 186 -12.32 -2.34 -12.65
N VAL A 187 -12.87 -1.11 -12.59
CA VAL A 187 -13.49 -0.47 -13.75
C VAL A 187 -12.49 -0.34 -14.90
N TYR A 188 -11.30 0.18 -14.65
CA TYR A 188 -10.27 0.31 -15.68
C TYR A 188 -9.82 -1.05 -16.23
N GLU A 189 -9.56 -2.04 -15.37
CA GLU A 189 -9.11 -3.37 -15.77
C GLU A 189 -10.17 -4.16 -16.58
N CYS A 190 -11.45 -3.98 -16.30
CA CYS A 190 -12.53 -4.62 -17.05
C CYS A 190 -12.64 -4.07 -18.47
N PHE A 191 -12.47 -2.76 -18.65
CA PHE A 191 -12.73 -2.10 -19.94
C PHE A 191 -11.49 -1.93 -20.82
N LEU A 192 -10.33 -1.66 -20.21
CA LEU A 192 -9.05 -1.46 -20.92
C LEU A 192 -8.17 -2.71 -20.91
N GLY A 193 -8.46 -3.67 -20.02
CA GLY A 193 -7.68 -4.88 -19.85
C GLY A 193 -6.38 -4.72 -19.08
N TYR A 194 -6.02 -3.49 -18.74
CA TYR A 194 -4.94 -3.12 -17.84
C TYR A 194 -5.34 -1.86 -17.09
N ALA A 195 -4.80 -1.68 -15.88
CA ALA A 195 -4.85 -0.42 -15.17
C ALA A 195 -3.46 -0.15 -14.59
N GLU A 196 -2.99 1.09 -14.72
CA GLU A 196 -1.90 1.63 -13.94
C GLU A 196 -2.53 2.58 -12.91
N PRO A 197 -2.91 2.09 -11.71
CA PRO A 197 -3.70 2.88 -10.76
C PRO A 197 -3.05 4.22 -10.41
N GLU A 198 -1.71 4.25 -10.32
CA GLU A 198 -0.90 5.45 -10.11
C GLU A 198 -1.12 6.59 -11.13
N ARG A 199 -1.59 6.26 -12.34
CA ARG A 199 -1.84 7.23 -13.42
C ARG A 199 -3.32 7.47 -13.69
N MET A 200 -4.17 6.58 -13.22
CA MET A 200 -5.57 6.48 -13.67
C MET A 200 -6.57 6.70 -12.54
N VAL A 201 -6.15 6.53 -11.28
CA VAL A 201 -6.99 6.68 -10.10
C VAL A 201 -6.53 7.92 -9.34
N PRO A 202 -7.35 8.98 -9.27
CA PRO A 202 -7.01 10.21 -8.56
C PRO A 202 -6.65 9.93 -7.09
N GLY A 203 -5.68 10.66 -6.56
CA GLY A 203 -5.19 10.50 -5.18
C GLY A 203 -4.39 9.22 -4.91
N HIS A 204 -4.38 8.23 -5.83
CA HIS A 204 -3.66 6.97 -5.62
C HIS A 204 -2.15 7.18 -5.53
N ARG A 205 -1.60 8.04 -6.37
CA ARG A 205 -0.17 8.37 -6.37
C ARG A 205 0.25 9.05 -5.07
N ASP A 206 -0.59 9.92 -4.52
CA ASP A 206 -0.29 10.60 -3.26
C ASP A 206 -0.35 9.63 -2.09
N THR A 207 -1.38 8.77 -2.04
CA THR A 207 -1.49 7.72 -1.01
C THR A 207 -0.34 6.71 -1.08
N LEU A 208 0.02 6.27 -2.28
CA LEU A 208 1.19 5.40 -2.49
C LEU A 208 2.47 6.12 -2.09
N GLY A 209 2.65 7.38 -2.48
CA GLY A 209 3.82 8.19 -2.15
C GLY A 209 4.00 8.35 -0.64
N LYS A 210 2.92 8.69 0.09
CA LYS A 210 2.90 8.74 1.56
C LYS A 210 3.27 7.38 2.16
N ALA A 211 2.67 6.30 1.68
CA ALA A 211 2.93 4.95 2.18
C ALA A 211 4.39 4.51 1.96
N LEU A 212 4.95 4.80 0.79
CA LEU A 212 6.35 4.53 0.46
C LEU A 212 7.31 5.37 1.33
N ALA A 213 6.99 6.64 1.56
CA ALA A 213 7.77 7.52 2.42
C ALA A 213 7.82 6.99 3.86
N ILE A 214 6.65 6.60 4.42
CA ILE A 214 6.56 5.99 5.76
C ILE A 214 7.41 4.72 5.82
N ARG A 215 7.21 3.78 4.87
CA ARG A 215 7.92 2.50 4.84
C ARG A 215 9.43 2.71 4.86
N ARG A 216 9.93 3.61 4.01
CA ARG A 216 11.35 3.93 3.94
C ARG A 216 11.86 4.54 5.24
N ALA A 217 11.16 5.55 5.77
CA ALA A 217 11.58 6.23 6.98
C ALA A 217 11.59 5.30 8.21
N LEU A 218 10.59 4.42 8.34
CA LEU A 218 10.55 3.42 9.41
C LEU A 218 11.65 2.36 9.25
N ALA A 219 11.93 1.91 8.02
CA ALA A 219 13.03 0.97 7.78
C ALA A 219 14.39 1.59 8.12
N ASP A 220 14.61 2.86 7.78
CA ASP A 220 15.81 3.60 8.14
C ASP A 220 15.94 3.76 9.65
N LEU A 221 14.85 4.15 10.33
CA LEU A 221 14.81 4.25 11.80
C LEU A 221 15.09 2.89 12.46
N ARG A 222 14.43 1.82 12.02
CA ARG A 222 14.63 0.45 12.51
C ARG A 222 16.08 0.01 12.36
N ARG A 223 16.68 0.18 11.17
CA ARG A 223 18.09 -0.18 10.93
C ARG A 223 19.03 0.59 11.86
N GLY A 224 18.78 1.89 12.06
CA GLY A 224 19.56 2.72 12.97
C GLY A 224 19.42 2.26 14.43
N VAL A 225 18.19 2.10 14.91
CA VAL A 225 17.88 1.71 16.30
C VAL A 225 18.39 0.31 16.61
N HIS A 226 18.17 -0.68 15.75
CA HIS A 226 18.57 -2.06 15.99
C HIS A 226 20.09 -2.21 16.22
N GLY A 227 20.90 -1.52 15.41
CA GLY A 227 22.36 -1.53 15.54
C GLY A 227 22.86 -0.89 16.85
N LEU A 228 22.22 0.20 17.27
CA LEU A 228 22.55 0.92 18.50
C LEU A 228 22.05 0.17 19.74
N ASN A 229 20.83 -0.37 19.69
CA ASN A 229 20.16 -1.05 20.80
C ASN A 229 20.97 -2.27 21.26
N ARG A 230 21.59 -3.02 20.33
CA ARG A 230 22.49 -4.13 20.67
C ARG A 230 23.59 -3.73 21.67
N ARG A 231 24.13 -2.51 21.56
CA ARG A 231 25.16 -1.98 22.47
C ARG A 231 24.58 -1.53 23.81
N VAL A 232 23.34 -1.04 23.84
CA VAL A 232 22.62 -0.68 25.07
C VAL A 232 22.27 -1.92 25.88
N GLN A 233 21.85 -3.00 25.21
CA GLN A 233 21.47 -4.27 25.84
C GLN A 233 22.65 -5.08 26.38
N ASP A 234 23.80 -5.03 25.71
CA ASP A 234 24.98 -5.77 26.13
C ASP A 234 25.57 -5.22 27.45
N ARG A 235 25.41 -5.99 28.54
CA ARG A 235 25.90 -5.64 29.87
C ARG A 235 27.43 -5.58 29.96
N ALA A 236 28.16 -6.16 29.01
CA ALA A 236 29.61 -6.03 28.93
C ALA A 236 30.05 -4.71 28.27
N THR A 237 29.14 -3.99 27.62
CA THR A 237 29.44 -2.67 27.05
C THR A 237 29.71 -1.67 28.17
N ARG A 238 30.75 -0.85 28.01
CA ARG A 238 31.08 0.19 28.97
C ARG A 238 29.92 1.19 29.13
N PRO A 239 29.63 1.69 30.35
CA PRO A 239 28.49 2.57 30.60
C PRO A 239 28.45 3.83 29.72
N ASP A 240 29.61 4.45 29.47
CA ASP A 240 29.73 5.63 28.61
C ASP A 240 29.37 5.36 27.15
N VAL A 241 29.72 4.18 26.66
CA VAL A 241 29.37 3.73 25.31
C VAL A 241 27.88 3.39 25.23
N ALA A 242 27.33 2.69 26.24
CA ALA A 242 25.90 2.40 26.29
C ALA A 242 25.07 3.69 26.30
N GLU A 243 25.46 4.67 27.12
CA GLU A 243 24.82 5.98 27.19
C GLU A 243 24.88 6.73 25.85
N THR A 244 26.05 6.74 25.19
CA THR A 244 26.18 7.37 23.87
C THR A 244 25.27 6.73 22.81
N ASN A 245 25.11 5.40 22.84
CA ASN A 245 24.23 4.70 21.90
C ASN A 245 22.76 4.94 22.23
N TYR A 246 22.40 4.99 23.51
CA TYR A 246 21.07 5.36 23.97
C TYR A 246 20.66 6.76 23.48
N GLN A 247 21.50 7.77 23.72
CA GLN A 247 21.22 9.14 23.26
C GLN A 247 21.03 9.21 21.73
N ARG A 248 21.80 8.42 20.96
CA ARG A 248 21.60 8.33 19.50
C ARG A 248 20.28 7.68 19.10
N ILE A 249 19.76 6.74 19.88
CA ILE A 249 18.42 6.16 19.66
C ILE A 249 17.37 7.23 19.92
N VAL A 250 17.48 7.96 21.03
CA VAL A 250 16.56 9.07 21.37
C VAL A 250 16.59 10.13 20.28
N ASP A 251 17.77 10.59 19.86
CA ASP A 251 17.94 11.58 18.78
C ASP A 251 17.36 11.09 17.43
N ALA A 252 17.48 9.79 17.12
CA ALA A 252 16.91 9.23 15.90
C ALA A 252 15.38 9.22 15.96
N MET A 253 14.80 8.85 17.10
CA MET A 253 13.36 8.88 17.32
C MET A 253 12.81 10.30 17.26
N ILE A 254 13.43 11.28 17.94
CA ILE A 254 13.01 12.68 17.91
C ILE A 254 13.03 13.21 16.48
N ARG A 255 14.13 13.01 15.75
CA ARG A 255 14.23 13.44 14.34
C ARG A 255 13.17 12.80 13.46
N PHE A 256 12.78 11.56 13.74
CA PHE A 256 11.68 10.93 13.04
C PHE A 256 10.34 11.58 13.39
N VAL A 257 10.03 11.76 14.68
CA VAL A 257 8.79 12.40 15.16
C VAL A 257 8.63 13.82 14.63
N ASP A 258 9.72 14.58 14.55
CA ASP A 258 9.72 15.96 14.08
C ASP A 258 9.73 16.07 12.53
N SER A 259 9.76 14.94 11.81
CA SER A 259 9.75 14.93 10.34
C SER A 259 8.33 15.02 9.75
N ASP A 260 8.19 15.59 8.55
CA ASP A 260 6.90 15.65 7.85
C ASP A 260 6.29 14.27 7.59
N VAL A 261 7.15 13.24 7.39
CA VAL A 261 6.72 11.86 7.13
C VAL A 261 6.03 11.25 8.33
N PHE A 262 6.37 11.67 9.56
CA PHE A 262 5.68 11.23 10.77
C PHE A 262 4.20 11.56 10.73
N ASN A 263 3.83 12.69 10.11
CA ASN A 263 2.43 13.09 9.94
C ASN A 263 1.67 12.18 8.98
N TYR A 264 2.32 11.29 8.23
CA TYR A 264 1.60 10.30 7.43
C TYR A 264 1.28 9.02 8.21
N LEU A 265 1.83 8.86 9.41
CA LEU A 265 1.47 7.75 10.29
C LEU A 265 0.05 7.91 10.84
N ARG A 266 -0.59 6.76 11.07
CA ARG A 266 -1.88 6.70 11.76
C ARG A 266 -1.78 7.33 13.16
N SER A 267 -2.88 7.88 13.67
CA SER A 267 -2.88 8.59 14.95
C SER A 267 -2.47 7.72 16.13
N ASP A 268 -2.87 6.44 16.14
CA ASP A 268 -2.50 5.45 17.15
C ASP A 268 -0.99 5.22 17.15
N THR A 269 -0.42 4.95 15.97
CA THR A 269 1.03 4.80 15.81
C THR A 269 1.76 6.06 16.26
N ARG A 270 1.33 7.25 15.84
CA ARG A 270 1.93 8.53 16.27
C ARG A 270 1.91 8.67 17.78
N ARG A 271 0.79 8.31 18.42
CA ARG A 271 0.66 8.39 19.88
C ARG A 271 1.59 7.41 20.59
N ASP A 272 1.72 6.19 20.10
CA ASP A 272 2.67 5.23 20.68
C ASP A 272 4.11 5.78 20.58
N PHE A 273 4.47 6.42 19.46
CA PHE A 273 5.74 7.13 19.32
C PHE A 273 5.88 8.28 20.32
N TRP A 274 4.82 9.06 20.59
CA TRP A 274 4.84 10.10 21.63
C TRP A 274 5.05 9.51 23.04
N GLN A 275 4.47 8.34 23.34
CA GLN A 275 4.69 7.65 24.62
C GLN A 275 6.13 7.15 24.75
N PHE A 276 6.69 6.55 23.69
CA PHE A 276 8.11 6.19 23.65
C PHE A 276 9.00 7.42 23.79
N ARG A 277 8.65 8.54 23.16
CA ARG A 277 9.35 9.82 23.29
C ARG A 277 9.38 10.30 24.73
N GLU A 278 8.23 10.40 25.38
CA GLU A 278 8.14 10.83 26.77
C GLU A 278 8.93 9.91 27.71
N THR A 279 8.85 8.59 27.49
CA THR A 279 9.56 7.61 28.31
C THR A 279 11.07 7.71 28.11
N LEU A 280 11.55 7.71 26.86
CA LEU A 280 12.96 7.65 26.52
C LEU A 280 13.69 8.99 26.62
N GLU A 281 13.03 10.15 26.45
CA GLU A 281 13.70 11.44 26.62
C GLU A 281 14.06 11.74 28.08
N ASN A 282 13.32 11.18 29.03
CA ASN A 282 13.46 11.48 30.46
C ASN A 282 14.33 10.47 31.23
N GLY A 283 14.98 9.53 30.54
CA GLY A 283 15.75 8.45 31.18
C GLY A 283 17.22 8.43 30.82
N ASP A 284 17.86 7.30 31.14
CA ASP A 284 19.24 6.96 30.80
C ASP A 284 19.34 5.51 30.28
N ALA A 285 20.50 5.13 29.74
CA ALA A 285 20.71 3.81 29.16
C ALA A 285 20.52 2.64 30.15
N VAL A 286 20.65 2.88 31.46
CA VAL A 286 20.51 1.85 32.48
C VAL A 286 19.05 1.69 32.88
N GLN A 287 18.36 2.79 33.13
CA GLN A 287 16.95 2.83 33.55
C GLN A 287 16.04 2.34 32.43
N ASN A 288 16.25 2.84 31.21
CA ASN A 288 15.34 2.63 30.09
C ASN A 288 15.83 1.53 29.13
N ARG A 289 16.72 0.65 29.60
CA ARG A 289 17.23 -0.46 28.78
C ARG A 289 16.09 -1.30 28.20
N ASN A 290 15.11 -1.65 29.02
CA ASN A 290 13.96 -2.44 28.57
C ASN A 290 13.06 -1.65 27.62
N ASP A 291 12.90 -0.34 27.83
CA ASP A 291 12.10 0.51 26.96
C ASP A 291 12.74 0.68 25.58
N CYS A 292 14.08 0.75 25.50
CA CYS A 292 14.81 0.71 24.23
C CYS A 292 14.62 -0.62 23.48
N GLU A 293 14.60 -1.75 24.19
CA GLU A 293 14.28 -3.04 23.58
C GLU A 293 12.82 -3.08 23.12
N GLY A 294 11.90 -2.57 23.94
CA GLY A 294 10.49 -2.43 23.57
C GLY A 294 10.28 -1.58 22.33
N PHE A 295 11.01 -0.46 22.20
CA PHE A 295 10.97 0.40 21.03
C PHE A 295 11.52 -0.29 19.78
N ASP A 296 12.67 -0.98 19.88
CA ASP A 296 13.23 -1.78 18.77
C ASP A 296 12.23 -2.84 18.28
N LYS A 297 11.57 -3.54 19.22
CA LYS A 297 10.54 -4.53 18.90
C LYS A 297 9.26 -3.93 18.35
N TYR A 298 8.88 -2.74 18.82
CA TYR A 298 7.76 -2.00 18.25
C TYR A 298 8.03 -1.63 16.79
N LEU A 299 9.23 -1.16 16.45
CA LEU A 299 9.63 -0.88 15.07
C LEU A 299 9.62 -2.14 14.19
N ASP A 300 10.02 -3.30 14.73
CA ASP A 300 9.87 -4.60 14.03
C ASP A 300 8.39 -4.89 13.73
N SER A 301 7.50 -4.64 14.69
CA SER A 301 6.06 -4.88 14.52
C SER A 301 5.45 -4.01 13.42
N LEU A 302 5.92 -2.77 13.23
CA LEU A 302 5.43 -1.85 12.20
C LEU A 302 5.71 -2.31 10.75
N SER A 303 6.42 -3.42 10.56
CA SER A 303 6.59 -4.06 9.24
C SER A 303 5.26 -4.41 8.55
N PHE A 304 4.15 -4.56 9.31
CA PHE A 304 2.80 -4.74 8.74
C PHE A 304 2.37 -3.58 7.84
N ILE A 305 2.99 -2.39 7.93
CA ILE A 305 2.67 -1.26 7.04
C ILE A 305 2.87 -1.66 5.56
N SER A 306 3.79 -2.58 5.27
CA SER A 306 4.01 -3.13 3.93
C SER A 306 2.85 -4.02 3.43
N GLN A 307 1.91 -4.40 4.30
CA GLN A 307 0.74 -5.22 3.95
C GLN A 307 -0.47 -4.40 3.48
N ARG A 308 -0.35 -3.07 3.38
CA ARG A 308 -1.40 -2.23 2.78
C ARG A 308 -1.63 -2.63 1.33
N GLY A 309 -2.90 -2.76 0.92
CA GLY A 309 -3.25 -3.26 -0.43
C GLY A 309 -2.57 -2.47 -1.56
N VAL A 310 -2.48 -1.15 -1.42
CA VAL A 310 -1.76 -0.26 -2.35
C VAL A 310 -0.27 -0.58 -2.48
N LEU A 311 0.41 -0.91 -1.37
CA LEU A 311 1.82 -1.29 -1.36
C LEU A 311 2.02 -2.69 -1.90
N ILE A 312 1.16 -3.65 -1.53
CA ILE A 312 1.22 -5.02 -2.06
C ILE A 312 1.15 -5.01 -3.58
N LYS A 313 0.15 -4.32 -4.17
CA LYS A 313 0.01 -4.24 -5.63
C LYS A 313 1.22 -3.58 -6.28
N HIS A 314 1.64 -2.43 -5.77
CA HIS A 314 2.84 -1.73 -6.24
C HIS A 314 4.07 -2.65 -6.22
N ASP A 315 4.32 -3.32 -5.10
CA ASP A 315 5.51 -4.15 -4.92
C ASP A 315 5.47 -5.38 -5.81
N THR A 316 4.32 -6.04 -5.98
CA THR A 316 4.16 -7.16 -6.91
C THR A 316 4.44 -6.74 -8.37
N ASP A 317 3.88 -5.62 -8.80
CA ASP A 317 4.08 -5.09 -10.15
C ASP A 317 5.54 -4.72 -10.39
N LEU A 318 6.15 -4.07 -9.40
CA LEU A 318 7.53 -3.60 -9.49
C LEU A 318 8.53 -4.77 -9.45
N LYS A 319 8.32 -5.75 -8.57
CA LYS A 319 9.10 -7.01 -8.52
C LYS A 319 9.05 -7.74 -9.86
N THR A 320 7.87 -7.85 -10.47
CA THR A 320 7.70 -8.50 -11.78
C THR A 320 8.47 -7.75 -12.87
N LYS A 321 8.40 -6.41 -12.89
CA LYS A 321 9.14 -5.58 -13.85
C LYS A 321 10.66 -5.72 -13.67
N ILE A 322 11.15 -5.62 -12.44
CA ILE A 322 12.57 -5.77 -12.11
C ILE A 322 13.07 -7.16 -12.51
N SER A 323 12.38 -8.22 -12.12
CA SER A 323 12.74 -9.60 -12.47
C SER A 323 12.84 -9.77 -13.99
N GLY A 324 11.84 -9.30 -14.74
CA GLY A 324 11.82 -9.43 -16.19
C GLY A 324 12.93 -8.64 -16.89
N ASP A 325 13.23 -7.42 -16.41
CA ASP A 325 14.33 -6.60 -16.94
C ASP A 325 15.69 -7.23 -16.67
N LEU A 326 15.94 -7.65 -15.42
CA LEU A 326 17.20 -8.25 -15.01
C LEU A 326 17.45 -9.61 -15.67
N GLU A 327 16.43 -10.48 -15.80
CA GLU A 327 16.59 -11.78 -16.46
C GLU A 327 17.02 -11.62 -17.94
N ARG A 328 16.45 -10.61 -18.63
CA ARG A 328 16.89 -10.26 -19.98
C ARG A 328 18.30 -9.68 -19.97
N ALA A 329 18.59 -8.71 -19.11
CA ALA A 329 19.88 -8.04 -19.07
C ALA A 329 21.02 -9.01 -18.75
N VAL A 330 20.87 -9.86 -17.73
CA VAL A 330 21.86 -10.87 -17.33
C VAL A 330 22.14 -11.88 -18.45
N LYS A 331 21.13 -12.25 -19.24
CA LYS A 331 21.30 -13.17 -20.38
C LYS A 331 22.17 -12.57 -21.48
N PHE A 332 22.07 -11.25 -21.71
CA PHE A 332 22.76 -10.56 -22.80
C PHE A 332 24.00 -9.75 -22.36
N ALA A 333 24.25 -9.60 -21.06
CA ALA A 333 25.32 -8.75 -20.53
C ALA A 333 26.72 -9.10 -21.06
N LYS A 334 27.01 -10.39 -21.34
CA LYS A 334 28.29 -10.79 -21.94
C LYS A 334 28.41 -10.51 -23.43
N LEU A 335 27.28 -10.35 -24.13
CA LEU A 335 27.23 -10.10 -25.58
C LEU A 335 27.16 -8.60 -25.88
N LEU A 336 26.44 -7.86 -25.04
CA LEU A 336 26.24 -6.41 -25.13
C LEU A 336 26.43 -5.79 -23.74
N PRO A 337 27.68 -5.63 -23.27
CA PRO A 337 28.01 -5.13 -21.92
C PRO A 337 27.35 -3.81 -21.58
N GLU A 338 27.51 -2.79 -22.43
CA GLU A 338 26.97 -1.44 -22.21
C GLU A 338 25.44 -1.47 -22.02
N VAL A 339 24.73 -2.08 -22.97
CA VAL A 339 23.26 -2.20 -22.91
C VAL A 339 22.81 -3.04 -21.70
N GLY A 340 23.55 -4.10 -21.37
CA GLY A 340 23.26 -4.95 -20.22
C GLY A 340 23.39 -4.18 -18.90
N CYS A 341 24.48 -3.44 -18.72
CA CYS A 341 24.72 -2.63 -17.54
C CYS A 341 23.69 -1.49 -17.41
N ASP A 342 23.33 -0.81 -18.51
CA ASP A 342 22.30 0.24 -18.50
C ASP A 342 20.94 -0.29 -18.00
N VAL A 343 20.52 -1.47 -18.49
CA VAL A 343 19.25 -2.08 -18.07
C VAL A 343 19.33 -2.55 -16.60
N ILE A 344 20.48 -3.07 -16.16
CA ILE A 344 20.72 -3.43 -14.76
C ILE A 344 20.61 -2.19 -13.87
N GLU A 345 21.25 -1.08 -14.25
CA GLU A 345 21.17 0.17 -13.51
C GLU A 345 19.73 0.67 -13.39
N GLN A 346 18.97 0.69 -14.49
CA GLN A 346 17.56 1.07 -14.46
C GLN A 346 16.71 0.16 -13.56
N ALA A 347 17.02 -1.14 -13.51
CA ALA A 347 16.34 -2.07 -12.62
C ALA A 347 16.69 -1.82 -11.14
N PHE A 348 17.92 -1.43 -10.83
CA PHE A 348 18.30 -1.02 -9.47
C PHE A 348 17.66 0.31 -9.04
N VAL A 349 17.55 1.29 -9.94
CA VAL A 349 16.77 2.53 -9.68
C VAL A 349 15.30 2.21 -9.37
N LYS A 350 14.72 1.19 -10.03
CA LYS A 350 13.38 0.68 -9.69
C LYS A 350 13.39 0.01 -8.32
N ALA A 351 14.39 -0.82 -8.01
CA ALA A 351 14.51 -1.54 -6.76
C ALA A 351 14.64 -0.63 -5.52
N GLU A 352 15.18 0.59 -5.67
CA GLU A 352 15.16 1.60 -4.59
C GLU A 352 13.75 1.96 -4.11
N ARG A 353 12.71 1.77 -4.94
CA ARG A 353 11.31 1.98 -4.53
C ARG A 353 10.77 0.83 -3.69
N LEU A 354 11.46 -0.31 -3.65
CA LEU A 354 11.16 -1.43 -2.75
C LEU A 354 11.84 -1.27 -1.37
N SER A 355 12.53 -0.15 -1.11
CA SER A 355 13.22 0.05 0.17
C SER A 355 12.27 -0.07 1.37
N GLY A 356 12.75 -0.79 2.39
CA GLY A 356 12.01 -1.11 3.60
C GLY A 356 11.03 -2.28 3.47
N LEU A 357 10.97 -2.95 2.31
CA LEU A 357 10.16 -4.16 2.13
C LEU A 357 10.83 -5.39 2.75
N SER A 358 12.14 -5.53 2.60
CA SER A 358 12.94 -6.64 3.14
C SER A 358 14.38 -6.16 3.35
N ASP A 359 15.00 -6.62 4.44
CA ASP A 359 16.38 -6.24 4.77
C ASP A 359 17.38 -6.80 3.74
N GLU A 360 17.05 -7.95 3.11
CA GLU A 360 17.84 -8.54 2.04
C GLU A 360 17.82 -7.67 0.77
N ILE A 361 16.64 -7.16 0.38
CA ILE A 361 16.52 -6.25 -0.77
C ILE A 361 17.28 -4.96 -0.47
N ASP A 362 17.07 -4.37 0.70
CA ASP A 362 17.76 -3.15 1.15
C ASP A 362 19.28 -3.34 1.11
N ARG A 363 19.79 -4.49 1.55
CA ARG A 363 21.22 -4.81 1.52
C ARG A 363 21.79 -4.82 0.11
N VAL A 364 21.12 -5.49 -0.83
CA VAL A 364 21.60 -5.60 -2.23
C VAL A 364 21.53 -4.24 -2.93
N VAL A 365 20.47 -3.46 -2.69
CA VAL A 365 20.35 -2.09 -3.20
C VAL A 365 21.44 -1.18 -2.60
N LEU A 366 21.75 -1.32 -1.31
CA LEU A 366 22.82 -0.56 -0.67
C LEU A 366 24.19 -0.90 -1.27
N GLN A 367 24.47 -2.20 -1.46
CA GLN A 367 25.70 -2.66 -2.12
C GLN A 367 25.84 -2.05 -3.51
N TRP A 368 24.78 -2.07 -4.33
CA TRP A 368 24.75 -1.39 -5.62
C TRP A 368 25.04 0.11 -5.51
N SER A 369 24.39 0.79 -4.56
CA SER A 369 24.54 2.24 -4.38
C SER A 369 25.97 2.64 -4.00
N SER A 370 26.72 1.74 -3.34
CA SER A 370 28.11 1.94 -2.94
C SER A 370 29.14 1.75 -4.06
N LEU A 371 28.74 1.16 -5.19
CA LEU A 371 29.61 0.99 -6.35
C LEU A 371 29.88 2.33 -7.04
N THR A 372 31.10 2.51 -7.52
CA THR A 372 31.46 3.66 -8.37
C THR A 372 30.85 3.52 -9.77
N THR A 373 30.83 4.60 -10.55
CA THR A 373 30.36 4.55 -11.94
C THR A 373 31.18 3.58 -12.80
N GLU A 374 32.49 3.46 -12.54
CA GLU A 374 33.37 2.52 -13.21
C GLU A 374 33.01 1.07 -12.85
N ASP A 375 32.78 0.80 -11.56
CA ASP A 375 32.37 -0.55 -11.09
C ASP A 375 30.99 -0.96 -11.63
N ARG A 376 30.08 0.01 -11.81
CA ARG A 376 28.75 -0.25 -12.41
C ARG A 376 28.82 -0.56 -13.90
N ALA A 377 29.91 -0.20 -14.58
CA ALA A 377 30.16 -0.55 -15.97
C ALA A 377 30.81 -1.95 -16.10
N ASP A 378 31.33 -2.53 -15.01
CA ASP A 378 31.95 -3.86 -15.03
C ASP A 378 30.89 -4.97 -14.90
N VAL A 379 30.67 -5.68 -16.00
CA VAL A 379 29.74 -6.82 -16.10
C VAL A 379 30.02 -7.89 -15.04
N ASP A 380 31.28 -8.18 -14.73
CA ASP A 380 31.63 -9.24 -13.80
C ASP A 380 31.30 -8.86 -12.34
N LEU A 381 31.23 -7.57 -12.03
CA LEU A 381 30.79 -7.04 -10.73
C LEU A 381 29.27 -6.91 -10.63
N VAL A 382 28.60 -6.43 -11.69
CA VAL A 382 27.16 -6.13 -11.63
C VAL A 382 26.26 -7.34 -11.82
N VAL A 383 26.66 -8.33 -12.62
CA VAL A 383 25.83 -9.51 -12.90
C VAL A 383 25.55 -10.35 -11.64
N PRO A 384 26.52 -10.58 -10.73
CA PRO A 384 26.25 -11.24 -9.45
C PRO A 384 25.18 -10.52 -8.62
N LEU A 385 25.27 -9.20 -8.48
CA LEU A 385 24.28 -8.40 -7.74
C LEU A 385 22.90 -8.45 -8.40
N ALA A 386 22.85 -8.37 -9.73
CA ALA A 386 21.61 -8.51 -10.50
C ALA A 386 20.96 -9.88 -10.26
N ARG A 387 21.75 -10.96 -10.19
CA ARG A 387 21.23 -12.31 -9.88
C ARG A 387 20.71 -12.44 -8.46
N GLU A 388 21.42 -11.88 -7.49
CA GLU A 388 20.93 -11.87 -6.10
C GLU A 388 19.59 -11.12 -6.00
N LEU A 389 19.48 -9.96 -6.65
CA LEU A 389 18.23 -9.21 -6.68
C LEU A 389 17.10 -10.00 -7.37
N ILE A 390 17.36 -10.69 -8.49
CA ILE A 390 16.36 -11.56 -9.15
C ILE A 390 15.79 -12.58 -8.17
N GLU A 391 16.62 -13.29 -7.41
CA GLU A 391 16.14 -14.31 -6.47
C GLU A 391 15.28 -13.72 -5.34
N LEU A 392 15.53 -12.48 -4.94
CA LEU A 392 14.75 -11.78 -3.91
C LEU A 392 13.42 -11.21 -4.43
N VAL A 393 13.35 -10.82 -5.71
CA VAL A 393 12.14 -10.24 -6.31
C VAL A 393 11.28 -11.25 -7.07
N ARG A 394 11.82 -12.43 -7.38
CA ARG A 394 11.07 -13.44 -8.14
C ARG A 394 9.82 -13.86 -7.34
N PRO A 395 8.62 -13.79 -7.94
CA PRO A 395 7.44 -14.32 -7.28
C PRO A 395 7.60 -15.82 -7.04
N PRO A 396 7.13 -16.36 -5.91
CA PRO A 396 7.20 -17.79 -5.64
C PRO A 396 6.58 -18.55 -6.80
N PRO A 397 7.16 -19.70 -7.21
CA PRO A 397 6.61 -20.50 -8.30
C PRO A 397 5.16 -20.83 -7.97
N VAL A 398 4.25 -20.47 -8.87
CA VAL A 398 2.84 -20.82 -8.75
C VAL A 398 2.78 -22.34 -8.62
N ALA A 399 2.35 -22.83 -7.46
CA ALA A 399 2.15 -24.25 -7.26
C ALA A 399 1.22 -24.73 -8.37
N THR A 400 1.74 -25.52 -9.30
CA THR A 400 0.92 -26.19 -10.29
C THR A 400 -0.03 -27.07 -9.50
N SER A 401 -1.32 -26.72 -9.47
CA SER A 401 -2.36 -27.61 -8.99
C SER A 401 -2.13 -28.94 -9.69
N SER A 402 -1.71 -29.95 -8.93
CA SER A 402 -1.56 -31.29 -9.44
C SER A 402 -2.94 -31.73 -9.93
N GLY A 403 -3.13 -31.66 -11.24
CA GLY A 403 -4.24 -32.34 -11.88
C GLY A 403 -4.11 -33.84 -11.63
N SER A 404 -5.26 -34.49 -11.66
CA SER A 404 -5.47 -35.94 -11.56
C SER A 404 -5.73 -36.46 -10.15
N GLY A 405 -7.02 -36.56 -9.86
CA GLY A 405 -7.59 -37.42 -8.85
C GLY A 405 -9.04 -37.69 -9.21
N ASP A 406 -9.26 -38.36 -10.35
CA ASP A 406 -10.53 -39.04 -10.64
C ASP A 406 -10.92 -39.86 -9.41
N LEU A 407 -12.04 -39.49 -8.78
CA LEU A 407 -12.79 -40.37 -7.90
C LEU A 407 -14.23 -40.34 -8.40
N PHE A 408 -14.54 -41.37 -9.20
CA PHE A 408 -15.89 -41.91 -9.33
C PHE A 408 -16.37 -42.47 -8.00
#